data_AF-A0A946ZGS8-F1
#
_entry.id   AF-A0A946ZGS8-F1
#
_cell.length_a   1.000
_cell.length_b   1.000
_cell.length_c   1.000
_cell.angle_alpha   90.00
_cell.angle_beta   90.00
_cell.angle_gamma   90.00
#
_symmetry.space_group_name_H-M   'P 1'
#
loop_
_entity.id
_entity.type
_entity.pdbx_description
1 polymer ?
#
loop_
_entity_poly.entity_id
_entity_poly.type
_entity_poly.pdbx_seq_one_letter_code
_entity_poly.pdbx_strand_id
1 'polypeptide(L)'
;MVDITSKSNTLRIATAQAVVRVGKQETINAIREGTVPKGDVFSASKAAGLLGIKKTADILPDCHPMPIEYAGIEYEINGLEISIHCSVKTIYKTGVEVEAMHGASVVALNIYDMLKPIDKGVEIHHIKLLSKKGGKSDFKDKFRTTFKAAVVVCSDTISAGQKEDKAGKAIIRKLEESGVEIGSYVIIPDEIDEIRQHVTKYEKDGYHLTIITGGTGLSARDVSPEAIETLIDRRIPGIEEAIRNYGQQRTPYAML
;
A
#
# COMPACT_ATOMS: atom_id res chain seq x y z
N MET A 1 12.52 1.44 -12.10
CA MET A 1 11.65 1.59 -10.91
C MET A 1 10.21 1.85 -11.34
N VAL A 2 9.23 1.19 -10.70
CA VAL A 2 7.79 1.35 -11.04
C VAL A 2 7.22 2.61 -10.40
N ASP A 3 6.40 3.38 -11.15
CA ASP A 3 5.70 4.53 -10.58
C ASP A 3 4.62 4.09 -9.58
N ILE A 4 4.74 4.58 -8.35
CA ILE A 4 3.82 4.31 -7.24
C ILE A 4 3.08 5.57 -6.75
N THR A 5 3.16 6.68 -7.48
CA THR A 5 2.59 7.99 -7.09
C THR A 5 1.10 7.92 -6.80
N SER A 6 0.36 7.13 -7.59
CA SER A 6 -1.09 6.93 -7.47
C SER A 6 -1.50 5.90 -6.39
N LYS A 7 -0.55 5.20 -5.77
CA LYS A 7 -0.85 4.23 -4.71
C LYS A 7 -1.03 4.95 -3.36
N SER A 8 -1.93 4.42 -2.54
CA SER A 8 -2.14 4.89 -1.16
C SER A 8 -1.15 4.26 -0.18
N ASN A 9 -0.83 4.99 0.87
CA ASN A 9 -0.10 4.46 2.01
C ASN A 9 -1.00 3.50 2.80
N THR A 10 -0.49 2.31 3.09
CA THR A 10 -1.16 1.34 3.97
C THR A 10 -0.10 0.66 4.84
N LEU A 11 -0.50 0.00 5.92
CA LEU A 11 0.39 -0.88 6.67
C LEU A 11 0.90 -1.99 5.74
N ARG A 12 2.21 -2.21 5.77
CA ARG A 12 2.94 -3.25 5.03
C ARG A 12 3.76 -4.05 6.01
N ILE A 13 3.68 -5.37 5.89
CA ILE A 13 4.40 -6.30 6.74
C ILE A 13 4.99 -7.37 5.84
N ALA A 14 6.25 -7.73 6.06
CA ALA A 14 6.85 -8.91 5.46
C ALA A 14 7.70 -9.63 6.51
N THR A 15 7.66 -10.95 6.47
CA THR A 15 8.56 -11.81 7.24
C THR A 15 9.31 -12.71 6.26
N ALA A 16 10.64 -12.69 6.34
CA ALA A 16 11.53 -13.52 5.55
C ALA A 16 12.37 -14.41 6.46
N GLN A 17 12.94 -15.45 5.87
CA GLN A 17 13.80 -16.41 6.53
C GLN A 17 15.15 -16.51 5.81
N ALA A 18 16.20 -16.80 6.57
CA ALA A 18 17.42 -17.45 6.11
C ALA A 18 17.79 -18.57 7.09
N VAL A 19 18.53 -19.58 6.65
CA VAL A 19 19.05 -20.64 7.52
C VAL A 19 20.57 -20.66 7.43
N VAL A 20 21.24 -20.70 8.57
CA VAL A 20 22.69 -20.95 8.64
C VAL A 20 22.90 -22.34 9.22
N ARG A 21 23.50 -23.24 8.44
CA ARG A 21 23.88 -24.57 8.89
C ARG A 21 25.36 -24.55 9.26
N VAL A 22 25.69 -24.95 10.49
CA VAL A 22 27.09 -25.07 10.93
C VAL A 22 27.61 -26.48 10.66
N GLY A 23 28.93 -26.64 10.58
CA GLY A 23 29.55 -27.91 10.26
C GLY A 23 29.61 -28.89 11.44
N LYS A 24 29.59 -28.38 12.67
CA LYS A 24 29.81 -29.19 13.87
C LYS A 24 29.08 -28.67 15.11
N GLN A 25 28.84 -29.57 16.07
CA GLN A 25 28.08 -29.27 17.30
C GLN A 25 28.83 -28.31 18.23
N GLU A 26 30.16 -28.34 18.23
CA GLU A 26 31.01 -27.46 19.03
C GLU A 26 30.78 -25.98 18.67
N THR A 27 30.44 -25.69 17.41
CA THR A 27 30.11 -24.33 16.96
C THR A 27 28.82 -23.83 17.61
N ILE A 28 27.79 -24.68 17.70
CA ILE A 28 26.53 -24.33 18.38
C ILE A 28 26.77 -24.12 19.88
N ASN A 29 27.58 -24.98 20.50
CA ASN A 29 27.93 -24.85 21.92
C ASN A 29 28.66 -23.54 22.17
N ALA A 30 29.63 -23.19 21.31
CA ALA A 30 30.37 -21.93 21.43
C ALA A 30 29.48 -20.69 21.29
N ILE A 31 28.45 -20.74 20.43
CA ILE A 31 27.45 -19.68 20.31
C ILE A 31 26.65 -19.55 21.61
N ARG A 32 26.14 -20.66 22.16
CA ARG A 32 25.32 -20.68 23.39
C ARG A 32 26.10 -20.24 24.62
N GLU A 33 27.37 -20.62 24.71
CA GLU A 33 28.26 -20.31 25.83
C GLU A 33 28.93 -18.93 25.69
N GLY A 34 28.78 -18.26 24.53
CA GLY A 34 29.39 -16.95 24.28
C GLY A 34 30.91 -17.00 24.11
N THR A 35 31.47 -18.14 23.69
CA THR A 35 32.93 -18.36 23.57
C THR A 35 33.46 -18.15 22.15
N VAL A 36 32.63 -17.68 21.22
CA VAL A 36 33.06 -17.31 19.86
C VAL A 36 34.06 -16.14 19.95
N PRO A 37 35.27 -16.25 19.35
CA PRO A 37 36.33 -15.23 19.51
C PRO A 37 35.96 -13.81 19.06
N LYS A 38 35.04 -13.69 18.11
CA LYS A 38 34.57 -12.40 17.58
C LYS A 38 33.46 -11.76 18.43
N GLY A 39 33.04 -12.40 19.52
CA GLY A 39 32.00 -11.93 20.43
C GLY A 39 30.62 -12.53 20.16
N ASP A 40 29.58 -11.89 20.68
CA ASP A 40 28.20 -12.33 20.56
C ASP A 40 27.72 -12.31 19.10
N VAL A 41 27.51 -13.51 18.57
CA VAL A 41 27.10 -13.75 17.18
C VAL A 41 25.73 -13.17 16.88
N PHE A 42 24.76 -13.32 17.78
CA PHE A 42 23.38 -12.92 17.53
C PHE A 42 23.19 -11.41 17.66
N SER A 43 23.80 -10.80 18.67
CA SER A 43 23.75 -9.35 18.86
C SER A 43 24.45 -8.61 17.72
N ALA A 44 25.65 -9.04 17.32
CA ALA A 44 26.38 -8.44 16.21
C ALA A 44 25.63 -8.61 14.87
N SER A 45 25.12 -9.82 14.59
CA SER A 45 24.40 -10.09 13.34
C SER A 45 23.06 -9.38 13.28
N LYS A 46 22.39 -9.19 14.42
CA LYS A 46 21.17 -8.38 14.50
C LYS A 46 21.44 -6.92 14.13
N ALA A 47 22.52 -6.34 14.66
CA ALA A 47 22.93 -4.98 14.31
C ALA A 47 23.23 -4.84 12.81
N ALA A 48 23.98 -5.78 12.23
CA ALA A 48 24.27 -5.82 10.80
C ALA A 48 22.99 -5.91 9.96
N GLY A 49 22.06 -6.80 10.34
CA GLY A 49 20.75 -6.93 9.70
C GLY A 49 19.93 -5.64 9.74
N LEU A 50 19.83 -4.97 10.89
CA LEU A 50 19.10 -3.71 11.03
C LEU A 50 19.70 -2.58 10.17
N LEU A 51 21.02 -2.56 10.00
CA LEU A 51 21.69 -1.64 9.08
C LEU A 51 21.40 -2.02 7.62
N GLY A 52 21.52 -3.30 7.26
CA GLY A 52 21.23 -3.81 5.92
C GLY A 52 19.81 -3.50 5.46
N ILE A 53 18.81 -3.73 6.32
CA ILE A 53 17.38 -3.43 6.05
C ILE A 53 17.20 -1.97 5.63
N LYS A 54 17.77 -1.03 6.40
CA LYS A 54 17.70 0.41 6.11
C LYS A 54 18.46 0.83 4.85
N LYS A 55 19.35 -0.03 4.35
CA LYS A 55 20.20 0.18 3.18
C LYS A 55 19.76 -0.63 1.96
N THR A 56 18.58 -1.25 2.00
CA THR A 56 18.08 -2.09 0.90
C THR A 56 17.99 -1.33 -0.42
N ALA A 57 17.44 -0.11 -0.43
CA ALA A 57 17.32 0.71 -1.64
C ALA A 57 18.67 1.23 -2.16
N ASP A 58 19.72 1.26 -1.32
CA ASP A 58 21.07 1.64 -1.75
C ASP A 58 21.75 0.48 -2.52
N ILE A 59 21.29 -0.76 -2.32
CA ILE A 59 21.88 -1.98 -2.89
C ILE A 59 21.06 -2.52 -4.07
N LEU A 60 19.72 -2.53 -3.95
CA LEU A 60 18.82 -3.06 -4.98
C LEU A 60 18.32 -1.94 -5.90
N PRO A 61 18.75 -1.88 -7.18
CA PRO A 61 18.59 -0.69 -8.04
C PRO A 61 17.15 -0.20 -8.24
N ASP A 62 16.18 -1.12 -8.26
CA ASP A 62 14.77 -0.81 -8.52
C ASP A 62 13.91 -0.71 -7.24
N CYS A 63 14.52 -0.83 -6.06
CA CYS A 63 13.81 -0.69 -4.79
C CYS A 63 13.53 0.77 -4.46
N HIS A 64 12.30 1.07 -4.07
CA HIS A 64 11.94 2.40 -3.62
C HIS A 64 12.56 2.68 -2.26
N PRO A 65 13.21 3.85 -2.04
CA PRO A 65 13.59 4.26 -0.71
C PRO A 65 12.32 4.51 0.12
N MET A 66 12.23 3.90 1.30
CA MET A 66 11.08 4.04 2.18
C MET A 66 11.47 4.02 3.67
N PRO A 67 10.70 4.70 4.54
CA PRO A 67 10.95 4.67 5.98
C PRO A 67 10.65 3.28 6.54
N ILE A 68 11.57 2.76 7.34
CA ILE A 68 11.36 1.51 8.08
C ILE A 68 10.84 1.86 9.46
N GLU A 69 9.58 1.52 9.72
CA GLU A 69 8.91 1.83 11.00
C GLU A 69 9.20 0.76 12.06
N TYR A 70 9.43 -0.48 11.63
CA TYR A 70 9.82 -1.57 12.51
C TYR A 70 10.69 -2.59 11.77
N ALA A 71 11.71 -3.11 12.46
CA ALA A 71 12.46 -4.26 12.04
C ALA A 71 12.79 -5.15 13.26
N GLY A 72 12.47 -6.44 13.16
CA GLY A 72 12.73 -7.46 14.16
C GLY A 72 13.52 -8.61 13.57
N ILE A 73 14.47 -9.16 14.34
CA ILE A 73 15.26 -10.32 13.97
C ILE A 73 15.22 -11.28 15.15
N GLU A 74 14.79 -12.51 14.86
CA GLU A 74 14.66 -13.62 15.80
C GLU A 74 15.48 -14.81 15.29
N TYR A 75 15.99 -15.61 16.23
CA TYR A 75 16.84 -16.76 15.95
C TYR A 75 16.25 -18.01 16.61
N GLU A 76 16.32 -19.14 15.92
CA GLU A 76 15.94 -20.44 16.45
C GLU A 76 17.04 -21.45 16.10
N ILE A 77 17.53 -22.19 17.10
CA ILE A 77 18.57 -23.20 16.91
C ILE A 77 17.94 -24.59 16.96
N ASN A 78 18.01 -25.32 15.85
CA ASN A 78 17.52 -26.68 15.71
C ASN A 78 18.65 -27.60 15.24
N GLY A 79 19.28 -28.29 16.19
CA GLY A 79 20.47 -29.09 15.93
C GLY A 79 21.62 -28.21 15.43
N LEU A 80 22.07 -28.44 14.20
CA LEU A 80 23.14 -27.69 13.54
C LEU A 80 22.62 -26.51 12.69
N GLU A 81 21.32 -26.27 12.68
CA GLU A 81 20.71 -25.20 11.89
C GLU A 81 20.28 -24.04 12.78
N ILE A 82 20.57 -22.83 12.32
CA ILE A 82 20.14 -21.57 12.92
C ILE A 82 19.17 -20.92 11.93
N SER A 83 17.88 -20.96 12.25
CA SER A 83 16.86 -20.26 11.49
C SER A 83 16.81 -18.79 11.92
N ILE A 84 16.86 -17.89 10.95
CA ILE A 84 16.79 -16.44 11.13
C ILE A 84 15.46 -15.98 10.58
N HIS A 85 14.64 -15.35 11.42
CA HIS A 85 13.37 -14.74 11.01
C HIS A 85 13.50 -13.23 11.05
N CYS A 86 13.39 -12.59 9.89
CA CYS A 86 13.45 -11.14 9.75
C CYS A 86 12.05 -10.59 9.43
N SER A 87 11.49 -9.78 10.32
CA SER A 87 10.19 -9.15 10.16
C SER A 87 10.33 -7.64 10.00
N VAL A 88 9.78 -7.09 8.93
CA VAL A 88 9.83 -5.65 8.62
C VAL A 88 8.42 -5.10 8.49
N LYS A 89 8.19 -3.88 9.02
CA LYS A 89 6.92 -3.16 8.87
C LYS A 89 7.16 -1.71 8.45
N THR A 90 6.25 -1.18 7.65
CA THR A 90 6.18 0.23 7.28
C THR A 90 4.74 0.64 6.99
N ILE A 91 4.48 1.95 6.90
CA ILE A 91 3.28 2.52 6.33
C ILE A 91 3.67 3.21 5.02
N TYR A 92 3.48 2.52 3.89
CA TYR A 92 3.96 3.01 2.60
C TYR A 92 3.18 2.50 1.38
N LYS A 93 3.56 3.00 0.21
CA LYS A 93 2.90 2.76 -1.09
C LYS A 93 3.25 1.42 -1.74
N THR A 94 4.35 0.80 -1.31
CA THR A 94 4.85 -0.50 -1.80
C THR A 94 5.22 -1.41 -0.63
N GLY A 95 5.36 -2.72 -0.88
CA GLY A 95 5.69 -3.72 0.15
C GLY A 95 7.15 -3.68 0.60
N VAL A 96 7.45 -4.45 1.66
CA VAL A 96 8.77 -4.55 2.30
C VAL A 96 9.38 -5.96 2.21
N GLU A 97 8.98 -6.73 1.19
CA GLU A 97 9.46 -8.10 1.00
C GLU A 97 10.98 -8.17 0.86
N VAL A 98 11.53 -7.24 0.06
CA VAL A 98 12.95 -7.20 -0.27
C VAL A 98 13.79 -6.70 0.89
N GLU A 99 13.28 -5.78 1.71
CA GLU A 99 13.90 -5.34 2.95
C GLU A 99 14.03 -6.50 3.94
N ALA A 100 12.96 -7.29 4.11
CA ALA A 100 12.98 -8.45 5.00
C ALA A 100 13.97 -9.52 4.51
N MET A 101 13.94 -9.86 3.22
CA MET A 101 14.86 -10.84 2.64
C MET A 101 16.31 -10.38 2.66
N HIS A 102 16.57 -9.11 2.35
CA HIS A 102 17.90 -8.51 2.43
C HIS A 102 18.42 -8.51 3.87
N GLY A 103 17.57 -8.13 4.84
CA GLY A 103 17.88 -8.24 6.26
C GLY A 103 18.28 -9.66 6.68
N ALA A 104 17.47 -10.66 6.34
CA ALA A 104 17.78 -12.07 6.62
C ALA A 104 19.10 -12.52 5.97
N SER A 105 19.36 -12.10 4.73
CA SER A 105 20.60 -12.38 4.00
C SER A 105 21.83 -11.77 4.68
N VAL A 106 21.75 -10.50 5.09
CA VAL A 106 22.86 -9.80 5.76
C VAL A 106 23.15 -10.41 7.13
N VAL A 107 22.11 -10.77 7.89
CA VAL A 107 22.25 -11.47 9.17
C VAL A 107 22.98 -12.80 8.95
N ALA A 108 22.53 -13.62 7.99
CA ALA A 108 23.15 -14.90 7.70
C ALA A 108 24.63 -14.76 7.28
N LEU A 109 24.92 -13.77 6.42
CA LEU A 109 26.29 -13.49 6.00
C LEU A 109 27.18 -13.03 7.16
N ASN A 110 26.65 -12.21 8.07
CA ASN A 110 27.39 -11.80 9.26
C ASN A 110 27.63 -12.97 10.22
N ILE A 111 26.65 -13.88 10.41
CA ILE A 111 26.85 -15.10 11.19
C ILE A 111 27.97 -15.94 10.58
N TYR A 112 27.98 -16.13 9.26
CA TYR A 112 29.09 -16.81 8.57
C TYR A 112 30.43 -16.12 8.86
N ASP A 113 30.49 -14.79 8.74
CA ASP A 113 31.70 -14.01 9.00
C ASP A 113 32.21 -14.13 10.45
N MET A 114 31.28 -14.31 11.40
CA MET A 114 31.55 -14.50 12.83
C MET A 114 32.07 -15.92 13.14
N LEU A 115 31.54 -16.94 12.45
CA LEU A 115 31.83 -18.35 12.72
C LEU A 115 32.98 -18.93 11.88
N LYS A 116 33.30 -18.35 10.71
CA LYS A 116 34.39 -18.83 9.83
C LYS A 116 35.77 -19.05 10.49
N PRO A 117 36.15 -18.41 11.62
CA PRO A 117 37.41 -18.72 12.29
C PRO A 117 37.40 -20.08 13.01
N ILE A 118 36.25 -20.50 13.54
CA ILE A 118 36.12 -21.71 14.36
C ILE A 118 35.45 -22.88 13.61
N ASP A 119 34.75 -22.59 12.51
CA ASP A 119 34.04 -23.56 11.69
C ASP A 119 34.13 -23.18 10.20
N LYS A 120 34.70 -24.06 9.38
CA LYS A 120 34.83 -23.86 7.93
C LYS A 120 33.67 -24.46 7.13
N GLY A 121 32.80 -25.26 7.77
CA GLY A 121 31.67 -25.92 7.13
C GLY A 121 30.35 -25.14 7.26
N VAL A 122 30.41 -23.83 7.53
CA VAL A 122 29.22 -23.00 7.67
C VAL A 122 28.62 -22.72 6.29
N GLU A 123 27.32 -22.97 6.14
CA GLU A 123 26.58 -22.77 4.89
C GLU A 123 25.34 -21.88 5.12
N ILE A 124 24.98 -21.08 4.11
CA ILE A 124 23.77 -20.25 4.12
C ILE A 124 22.76 -20.87 3.16
N HIS A 125 21.60 -21.25 3.68
CA HIS A 125 20.52 -21.90 2.95
C HIS A 125 19.24 -21.07 3.00
N HIS A 126 18.34 -21.34 2.05
CA HIS A 126 16.91 -20.99 2.10
C HIS A 126 16.60 -19.51 2.46
N ILE A 127 17.22 -18.55 1.78
CA ILE A 127 16.77 -17.16 1.84
C ILE A 127 15.43 -17.06 1.08
N LYS A 128 14.33 -16.84 1.80
CA LYS A 128 12.99 -16.81 1.20
C LYS A 128 12.01 -15.94 1.99
N LEU A 129 10.97 -15.47 1.31
CA LEU A 129 9.82 -14.84 1.96
C LEU A 129 8.93 -15.91 2.60
N LEU A 130 8.53 -15.72 3.86
CA LEU A 130 7.57 -16.59 4.55
C LEU A 130 6.14 -16.05 4.44
N SER A 131 5.97 -14.75 4.66
CA SER A 131 4.66 -14.13 4.60
C SER A 131 4.77 -12.65 4.24
N LYS A 132 3.70 -12.12 3.69
CA LYS A 132 3.50 -10.68 3.51
C LYS A 132 2.04 -10.30 3.74
N LYS A 133 1.83 -9.06 4.17
CA LYS A 133 0.53 -8.46 4.38
C LYS A 133 0.57 -6.98 3.98
N GLY A 134 -0.55 -6.49 3.48
CA GLY A 134 -0.81 -5.10 3.14
C GLY A 134 -0.82 -4.83 1.64
N GLY A 135 -1.67 -3.88 1.24
CA GLY A 135 -1.81 -3.45 -0.14
C GLY A 135 -3.06 -3.93 -0.83
N LYS A 136 -3.15 -3.63 -2.13
CA LYS A 136 -4.31 -3.97 -2.96
C LYS A 136 -4.68 -5.45 -2.94
N SER A 137 -3.72 -6.36 -2.71
CA SER A 137 -3.96 -7.79 -2.61
C SER A 137 -4.84 -8.18 -1.42
N ASP A 138 -4.83 -7.38 -0.35
CA ASP A 138 -5.41 -7.74 0.94
C ASP A 138 -6.79 -7.12 1.15
N PHE A 139 -7.16 -6.13 0.33
CA PHE A 139 -8.45 -5.41 0.39
C PHE A 139 -9.36 -5.77 -0.79
N LYS A 140 -9.32 -7.01 -1.27
CA LYS A 140 -10.24 -7.48 -2.33
C LYS A 140 -11.60 -7.82 -1.74
N ASP A 141 -12.42 -6.82 -1.46
CA ASP A 141 -13.85 -7.07 -1.33
C ASP A 141 -14.42 -7.45 -2.70
N LYS A 142 -14.96 -8.66 -2.79
CA LYS A 142 -15.75 -9.08 -3.94
C LYS A 142 -17.18 -8.64 -3.68
N PHE A 143 -17.69 -7.70 -4.47
CA PHE A 143 -19.11 -7.38 -4.47
C PHE A 143 -19.91 -8.68 -4.70
N ARG A 144 -20.92 -8.94 -3.87
CA ARG A 144 -21.75 -10.15 -3.94
C ARG A 144 -22.69 -10.13 -5.15
N THR A 145 -22.91 -8.95 -5.73
CA THR A 145 -23.80 -8.68 -6.87
C THR A 145 -23.13 -7.67 -7.80
N THR A 146 -23.66 -7.52 -9.02
CA THR A 146 -23.25 -6.47 -9.95
C THR A 146 -23.50 -5.10 -9.32
N PHE A 147 -22.45 -4.32 -9.10
CA PHE A 147 -22.53 -2.99 -8.53
C PHE A 147 -22.73 -1.98 -9.67
N LYS A 148 -23.87 -1.29 -9.68
CA LYS A 148 -24.28 -0.39 -10.78
C LYS A 148 -24.18 1.08 -10.37
N ALA A 149 -23.50 1.89 -11.17
CA ALA A 149 -23.25 3.30 -10.92
C ALA A 149 -23.74 4.23 -12.05
N ALA A 150 -24.08 5.46 -11.69
CA ALA A 150 -24.35 6.57 -12.60
C ALA A 150 -23.28 7.66 -12.44
N VAL A 151 -22.89 8.29 -13.54
CA VAL A 151 -21.95 9.41 -13.55
C VAL A 151 -22.65 10.65 -14.12
N VAL A 152 -22.67 11.72 -13.33
CA VAL A 152 -23.28 13.00 -13.68
C VAL A 152 -22.19 14.06 -13.72
N VAL A 153 -22.05 14.74 -14.86
CA VAL A 153 -21.10 15.84 -15.03
C VAL A 153 -21.88 17.16 -15.03
N CYS A 154 -21.70 17.97 -14.00
CA CYS A 154 -22.26 19.33 -13.92
C CYS A 154 -21.29 20.31 -14.57
N SER A 155 -21.68 20.86 -15.72
CA SER A 155 -20.93 21.93 -16.37
C SER A 155 -21.79 22.65 -17.41
N ASP A 156 -22.00 23.95 -17.19
CA ASP A 156 -22.63 24.84 -18.17
C ASP A 156 -21.93 24.80 -19.55
N THR A 157 -20.59 24.84 -19.58
CA THR A 157 -19.84 24.88 -20.85
C THR A 157 -19.83 23.56 -21.61
N ILE A 158 -19.79 22.43 -20.90
CA ILE A 158 -19.76 21.10 -21.54
C ILE A 158 -21.18 20.73 -22.00
N SER A 159 -22.21 21.02 -21.18
CA SER A 159 -23.61 20.82 -21.56
C SER A 159 -24.01 21.67 -22.78
N ALA A 160 -23.45 22.87 -22.91
CA ALA A 160 -23.62 23.73 -24.10
C ALA A 160 -22.78 23.29 -25.32
N GLY A 161 -22.04 22.18 -25.25
CA GLY A 161 -21.24 21.64 -26.35
C GLY A 161 -19.95 22.42 -26.67
N GLN A 162 -19.51 23.30 -25.76
CA GLN A 162 -18.35 24.18 -25.99
C GLN A 162 -17.01 23.51 -25.62
N LYS A 163 -17.05 22.43 -24.82
CA LYS A 163 -15.88 21.67 -24.36
C LYS A 163 -16.22 20.19 -24.25
N GLU A 164 -15.18 19.36 -24.24
CA GLU A 164 -15.31 17.93 -23.96
C GLU A 164 -15.13 17.61 -22.47
N ASP A 165 -15.93 16.67 -21.97
CA ASP A 165 -15.72 16.10 -20.64
C ASP A 165 -14.51 15.15 -20.61
N LYS A 166 -13.61 15.42 -19.66
CA LYS A 166 -12.48 14.56 -19.30
C LYS A 166 -12.66 13.91 -17.93
N ALA A 167 -13.39 14.56 -17.01
CA ALA A 167 -13.52 14.13 -15.63
C ALA A 167 -14.47 12.94 -15.52
N GLY A 168 -15.66 13.02 -16.12
CA GLY A 168 -16.62 11.92 -16.15
C GLY A 168 -16.04 10.69 -16.86
N LYS A 169 -15.36 10.87 -17.99
CA LYS A 169 -14.62 9.78 -18.68
C LYS A 169 -13.56 9.12 -17.79
N ALA A 170 -12.82 9.89 -16.99
CA ALA A 170 -11.83 9.35 -16.06
C ALA A 170 -12.49 8.57 -14.90
N ILE A 171 -13.62 9.05 -14.39
CA ILE A 171 -14.43 8.37 -13.37
C ILE A 171 -14.96 7.03 -13.90
N ILE A 172 -15.57 7.03 -15.09
CA ILE A 172 -16.08 5.83 -15.77
C ILE A 172 -14.99 4.77 -15.87
N ARG A 173 -13.84 5.11 -16.44
CA ARG A 173 -12.71 4.19 -16.56
C ARG A 173 -12.31 3.62 -15.19
N LYS A 174 -12.33 4.44 -14.14
CA LYS A 174 -11.91 4.01 -12.81
C LYS A 174 -12.89 3.03 -12.16
N LEU A 175 -14.18 3.28 -12.35
CA LEU A 175 -15.26 2.40 -11.91
C LEU A 175 -15.19 1.06 -12.64
N GLU A 176 -14.99 1.06 -13.96
CA GLU A 176 -14.83 -0.16 -14.77
C GLU A 176 -13.59 -0.97 -14.33
N GLU A 177 -12.44 -0.32 -14.10
CA GLU A 177 -11.24 -0.96 -13.52
C GLU A 177 -11.51 -1.61 -12.15
N SER A 178 -12.56 -1.16 -11.46
CA SER A 178 -12.99 -1.67 -10.16
C SER A 178 -14.13 -2.69 -10.26
N GLY A 179 -14.55 -3.07 -11.47
CA GLY A 179 -15.63 -4.03 -11.71
C GLY A 179 -17.04 -3.46 -11.49
N VAL A 180 -17.20 -2.13 -11.56
CA VAL A 180 -18.50 -1.45 -11.43
C VAL A 180 -19.12 -1.26 -12.81
N GLU A 181 -20.40 -1.64 -12.96
CA GLU A 181 -21.18 -1.40 -14.18
C GLU A 181 -21.62 0.06 -14.25
N ILE A 182 -21.41 0.70 -15.40
CA ILE A 182 -21.91 2.05 -15.66
C ILE A 182 -23.27 1.96 -16.36
N GLY A 183 -24.33 2.29 -15.62
CA GLY A 183 -25.70 2.28 -16.16
C GLY A 183 -26.11 3.60 -16.84
N SER A 184 -25.48 4.72 -16.45
CA SER A 184 -25.79 6.03 -17.02
C SER A 184 -24.57 6.96 -16.95
N TYR A 185 -24.42 7.77 -17.98
CA TYR A 185 -23.48 8.89 -18.06
C TYR A 185 -24.21 10.07 -18.70
N VAL A 186 -24.26 11.20 -18.00
CA VAL A 186 -24.93 12.40 -18.49
C VAL A 186 -24.13 13.65 -18.13
N ILE A 187 -24.21 14.65 -19.01
CA ILE A 187 -23.68 15.99 -18.77
C ILE A 187 -24.88 16.93 -18.66
N ILE A 188 -24.96 17.71 -17.59
CA ILE A 188 -26.06 18.62 -17.29
C ILE A 188 -25.52 20.02 -16.92
N PRO A 189 -26.33 21.09 -17.06
CA PRO A 189 -25.95 22.40 -16.54
C PRO A 189 -25.93 22.41 -15.01
N ASP A 190 -25.29 23.42 -14.43
CA ASP A 190 -25.16 23.59 -12.98
C ASP A 190 -26.47 24.16 -12.36
N GLU A 191 -27.55 23.39 -12.47
CA GLU A 191 -28.89 23.77 -12.00
C GLU A 191 -29.40 22.81 -10.91
N ILE A 192 -29.91 23.36 -9.82
CA ILE A 192 -30.35 22.59 -8.63
C ILE A 192 -31.40 21.55 -9.01
N ASP A 193 -32.40 21.93 -9.81
CA ASP A 193 -33.52 21.05 -10.17
C ASP A 193 -33.09 19.90 -11.08
N GLU A 194 -32.19 20.17 -12.05
CA GLU A 194 -31.61 19.14 -12.95
C GLU A 194 -30.80 18.11 -12.16
N ILE A 195 -29.95 18.57 -11.25
CA ILE A 195 -29.14 17.72 -10.38
C ILE A 195 -30.05 16.82 -9.52
N ARG A 196 -31.04 17.42 -8.84
CA ARG A 196 -31.97 16.68 -7.97
C ARG A 196 -32.80 15.66 -8.74
N GLN A 197 -33.34 16.04 -9.89
CA GLN A 197 -34.15 15.16 -10.73
C GLN A 197 -33.37 13.92 -11.14
N HIS A 198 -32.11 14.08 -11.54
CA HIS A 198 -31.27 12.95 -11.92
C HIS A 198 -30.93 12.04 -10.73
N VAL A 199 -30.56 12.60 -9.59
CA VAL A 199 -30.25 11.79 -8.40
C VAL A 199 -31.47 11.00 -7.93
N THR A 200 -32.63 11.64 -7.80
CA THR A 200 -33.89 10.95 -7.42
C THR A 200 -34.31 9.91 -8.46
N LYS A 201 -34.06 10.15 -9.75
CA LYS A 201 -34.29 9.14 -10.79
C LYS A 201 -33.40 7.92 -10.58
N TYR A 202 -32.10 8.11 -10.38
CA TYR A 202 -31.16 6.99 -10.23
C TYR A 202 -31.41 6.19 -8.94
N GLU A 203 -31.82 6.85 -7.86
CA GLU A 203 -32.30 6.18 -6.66
C GLU A 203 -33.49 5.26 -6.96
N LYS A 204 -34.52 5.77 -7.64
CA LYS A 204 -35.71 4.99 -8.02
C LYS A 204 -35.40 3.85 -9.00
N ASP A 205 -34.45 4.07 -9.91
CA ASP A 205 -33.99 3.07 -10.89
C ASP A 205 -33.05 2.01 -10.28
N GLY A 206 -32.77 2.08 -8.97
CA GLY A 206 -32.00 1.07 -8.24
C GLY A 206 -30.49 1.15 -8.46
N TYR A 207 -29.95 2.35 -8.73
CA TYR A 207 -28.49 2.55 -8.77
C TYR A 207 -27.90 2.51 -7.36
N HIS A 208 -26.71 1.92 -7.24
CA HIS A 208 -26.02 1.73 -5.96
C HIS A 208 -25.09 2.91 -5.64
N LEU A 209 -24.67 3.66 -6.66
CA LEU A 209 -23.75 4.77 -6.55
C LEU A 209 -24.03 5.81 -7.64
N THR A 210 -24.19 7.06 -7.24
CA THR A 210 -24.21 8.20 -8.17
C THR A 210 -22.99 9.05 -7.89
N ILE A 211 -22.09 9.19 -8.86
CA ILE A 211 -20.95 10.11 -8.77
C ILE A 211 -21.31 11.37 -9.54
N ILE A 212 -21.30 12.49 -8.84
CA ILE A 212 -21.45 13.82 -9.43
C ILE A 212 -20.08 14.46 -9.46
N THR A 213 -19.71 15.01 -10.60
CA THR A 213 -18.46 15.76 -10.78
C THR A 213 -18.79 17.06 -11.49
N GLY A 214 -18.19 18.16 -11.06
CA GLY A 214 -18.36 19.45 -11.70
C GLY A 214 -17.11 20.29 -11.56
N GLY A 215 -17.25 21.58 -11.86
CA GLY A 215 -16.25 22.57 -11.47
C GLY A 215 -16.03 22.52 -9.95
N THR A 216 -14.83 22.90 -9.52
CA THR A 216 -14.52 23.10 -8.11
C THR A 216 -14.41 24.60 -7.89
N GLY A 217 -15.27 25.22 -7.09
CA GLY A 217 -15.02 26.60 -6.70
C GLY A 217 -16.08 27.26 -5.82
N LEU A 218 -15.74 28.47 -5.36
CA LEU A 218 -16.66 29.37 -4.65
C LEU A 218 -17.51 30.19 -5.63
N SER A 219 -17.79 29.63 -6.81
CA SER A 219 -18.57 30.31 -7.85
C SER A 219 -20.05 30.27 -7.47
N ALA A 220 -20.79 31.33 -7.77
CA ALA A 220 -22.25 31.33 -7.63
C ALA A 220 -22.97 30.29 -8.51
N ARG A 221 -22.25 29.70 -9.49
CA ARG A 221 -22.74 28.59 -10.31
C ARG A 221 -22.46 27.21 -9.72
N ASP A 222 -21.54 27.08 -8.76
CA ASP A 222 -21.27 25.78 -8.13
C ASP A 222 -22.32 25.54 -7.05
N VAL A 223 -23.41 24.86 -7.44
CA VAL A 223 -24.59 24.60 -6.59
C VAL A 223 -24.79 23.11 -6.28
N SER A 224 -23.81 22.27 -6.65
CA SER A 224 -23.91 20.82 -6.52
C SER A 224 -24.04 20.36 -5.06
N PRO A 225 -23.26 20.88 -4.08
CA PRO A 225 -23.44 20.51 -2.68
C PRO A 225 -24.83 20.85 -2.14
N GLU A 226 -25.34 22.06 -2.42
CA GLU A 226 -26.64 22.54 -1.97
C GLU A 226 -27.80 21.75 -2.59
N ALA A 227 -27.65 21.33 -3.84
CA ALA A 227 -28.63 20.49 -4.52
C ALA A 227 -28.78 19.12 -3.85
N ILE A 228 -27.65 18.53 -3.41
CA ILE A 228 -27.60 17.17 -2.86
C ILE A 228 -27.83 17.10 -1.35
N GLU A 229 -27.48 18.13 -0.57
CA GLU A 229 -27.62 18.12 0.90
C GLU A 229 -29.06 17.77 1.34
N THR A 230 -30.07 18.20 0.57
CA THR A 230 -31.50 17.92 0.86
C THR A 230 -31.93 16.49 0.52
N LEU A 231 -31.12 15.72 -0.18
CA LEU A 231 -31.42 14.36 -0.64
C LEU A 231 -30.68 13.28 0.17
N ILE A 232 -29.75 13.66 1.06
CA ILE A 232 -28.94 12.72 1.83
C ILE A 232 -29.65 12.36 3.14
N ASP A 233 -29.96 11.07 3.34
CA ASP A 233 -30.43 10.55 4.64
C ASP A 233 -29.32 10.56 5.71
N ARG A 234 -28.10 10.22 5.30
CA ARG A 234 -26.94 10.11 6.19
C ARG A 234 -25.64 10.50 5.48
N ARG A 235 -24.95 11.48 6.04
CA ARG A 235 -23.60 11.85 5.61
C ARG A 235 -22.55 10.88 6.13
N ILE A 236 -21.54 10.64 5.31
CA ILE A 236 -20.36 9.83 5.66
C ILE A 236 -19.13 10.74 5.55
N PRO A 237 -18.88 11.61 6.55
CA PRO A 237 -17.83 12.64 6.46
C PRO A 237 -16.44 12.06 6.21
N GLY A 238 -16.18 10.83 6.66
CA GLY A 238 -14.92 10.13 6.40
C GLY A 238 -14.60 9.91 4.91
N ILE A 239 -15.60 9.83 4.03
CA ILE A 239 -15.38 9.78 2.57
C ILE A 239 -14.88 11.14 2.08
N GLU A 240 -15.51 12.22 2.53
CA GLU A 240 -15.13 13.59 2.17
C GLU A 240 -13.71 13.91 2.65
N GLU A 241 -13.39 13.56 3.90
CA GLU A 241 -12.06 13.71 4.49
C GLU A 241 -11.00 12.92 3.72
N ALA A 242 -11.31 11.67 3.34
CA ALA A 242 -10.40 10.84 2.56
C ALA A 242 -10.12 11.42 1.17
N ILE A 243 -11.15 11.91 0.48
CA ILE A 243 -11.02 12.57 -0.84
C ILE A 243 -10.15 13.82 -0.70
N ARG A 244 -10.45 14.69 0.28
CA ARG A 244 -9.68 15.93 0.51
C ARG A 244 -8.23 15.64 0.87
N ASN A 245 -7.98 14.70 1.79
CA ASN A 245 -6.62 14.32 2.18
C ASN A 245 -5.82 13.77 0.99
N TYR A 246 -6.44 12.93 0.14
CA TYR A 246 -5.80 12.45 -1.08
C TYR A 246 -5.53 13.57 -2.10
N GLY A 247 -6.49 14.48 -2.27
CA GLY A 247 -6.40 15.61 -3.19
C GLY A 247 -5.34 16.62 -2.78
N GLN A 248 -5.24 16.95 -1.49
CA GLN A 248 -4.28 17.93 -0.97
C GLN A 248 -2.81 17.50 -1.18
N GLN A 249 -2.55 16.20 -1.28
CA GLN A 249 -1.23 15.68 -1.65
C GLN A 249 -0.86 15.89 -3.13
N ARG A 250 -1.80 16.36 -3.96
CA ARG A 250 -1.68 16.44 -5.44
C ARG A 250 -1.95 17.82 -5.99
N THR A 251 -2.86 18.56 -5.39
CA THR A 251 -3.22 19.91 -5.81
C THR A 251 -3.54 20.77 -4.59
N PRO A 252 -3.01 22.00 -4.52
CA PRO A 252 -3.33 22.94 -3.43
C PRO A 252 -4.81 23.34 -3.43
N TYR A 253 -5.51 23.17 -4.56
CA TYR A 253 -6.92 23.53 -4.69
C TYR A 253 -7.90 22.51 -4.11
N ALA A 254 -7.43 21.33 -3.66
CA ALA A 254 -8.31 20.29 -3.10
C ALA A 254 -8.90 20.61 -1.71
N MET A 255 -8.52 21.76 -1.13
CA MET A 255 -9.11 22.25 0.11
C MET A 255 -10.45 22.98 -0.10
N LEU A 256 -10.68 23.45 -1.34
CA LEU A 256 -11.94 24.05 -1.78
C LEU A 256 -12.99 22.95 -1.94
#